data_AF-A0A7S1WJQ9-F1
#
_entry.id   AF-A0A7S1WJQ9-F1
#
_cell.length_a   1.000
_cell.length_b   1.000
_cell.length_c   1.000
_cell.angle_alpha   90.00
_cell.angle_beta   90.00
_cell.angle_gamma   90.00
#
_symmetry.space_group_name_H-M   'P 1'
#
loop_
_entity.id
_entity.type
_entity.pdbx_description
1 polymer ?
#
loop_
_entity_poly.entity_id
_entity_poly.type
_entity_poly.pdbx_seq_one_letter_code
_entity_poly.pdbx_strand_id
1 'polypeptide(L)'
;GVRTCKWLAKMELSDQLHESHIDTHTDEIIYPPDLTYEDNLVKPALAGKATEGAGRWEGHQDSKVFRVMEMPVHSSVISPEPGETVPASTACGNGIEVRGIALGGGGHRIARVDVSIDGGRT
;
A
#
# COMPACT_ATOMS: atom_id res chain seq x y z
N GLY A 1 -10.35 -0.77 3.86
CA GLY A 1 -9.25 -1.66 3.46
C GLY A 1 -9.37 -2.93 4.25
N VAL A 2 -8.29 -3.47 4.79
CA VAL A 2 -8.35 -4.72 5.58
C VAL A 2 -8.84 -4.53 7.02
N ARG A 3 -8.52 -3.40 7.66
CA ARG A 3 -8.88 -3.12 9.07
C ARG A 3 -10.35 -2.66 9.23
N THR A 4 -11.08 -2.52 8.13
CA THR A 4 -12.51 -2.21 8.13
C THR A 4 -13.30 -3.52 8.25
N CYS A 5 -13.38 -4.07 9.46
CA CYS A 5 -14.03 -5.36 9.71
C CYS A 5 -15.49 -5.35 9.24
N LYS A 6 -15.82 -6.25 8.30
CA LYS A 6 -17.19 -6.51 7.85
C LYS A 6 -17.78 -7.64 8.68
N TRP A 7 -19.10 -7.64 8.86
CA TRP A 7 -19.81 -8.66 9.65
C TRP A 7 -19.23 -8.81 11.08
N LEU A 8 -19.08 -7.67 11.75
CA LEU A 8 -18.51 -7.58 13.08
C LEU A 8 -19.24 -8.50 14.07
N ALA A 9 -18.53 -9.53 14.54
CA ALA A 9 -19.06 -10.48 15.53
C ALA A 9 -18.66 -10.14 16.97
N LYS A 10 -17.47 -9.54 17.17
CA LYS A 10 -16.90 -9.26 18.49
C LYS A 10 -16.06 -7.99 18.45
N MET A 11 -16.13 -7.21 19.51
CA MET A 11 -15.19 -6.14 19.84
C MET A 11 -14.57 -6.46 21.19
N GLU A 12 -13.25 -6.32 21.29
CA GLU A 12 -12.49 -6.60 22.51
C GLU A 12 -11.46 -5.51 22.72
N LEU A 13 -11.35 -5.03 23.97
CA LEU A 13 -10.29 -4.14 24.38
C LEU A 13 -9.12 -4.99 24.89
N SER A 14 -7.92 -4.72 24.40
CA SER A 14 -6.71 -5.44 24.77
C SER A 14 -5.53 -4.48 24.84
N ASP A 15 -4.60 -4.79 25.74
CA ASP A 15 -3.33 -4.07 25.89
C ASP A 15 -2.27 -4.57 24.91
N GLN A 16 -2.56 -5.68 24.22
CA GLN A 16 -1.73 -6.30 23.21
C GLN A 16 -2.28 -6.03 21.81
N LEU A 17 -1.38 -6.00 20.82
CA LEU A 17 -1.80 -5.95 19.42
C LEU A 17 -2.57 -7.24 19.08
N HIS A 18 -3.56 -7.10 18.20
CA HIS A 18 -4.27 -8.26 17.68
C HIS A 18 -3.31 -9.17 16.92
N GLU A 19 -3.36 -10.46 17.25
CA GLU A 19 -2.57 -11.50 16.61
C GLU A 19 -3.49 -12.38 15.76
N SER A 20 -3.56 -12.06 14.47
CA SER A 20 -4.17 -12.90 13.46
C SER A 20 -3.22 -13.13 12.31
N HIS A 21 -3.49 -14.12 11.47
CA HIS A 21 -2.78 -14.34 10.21
C HIS A 21 -2.61 -13.04 9.39
N ILE A 22 -3.63 -12.18 9.41
CA ILE A 22 -3.71 -10.91 8.66
C ILE A 22 -2.91 -9.77 9.33
N ASP A 23 -2.46 -9.96 10.58
CA ASP A 23 -1.78 -8.92 11.34
C ASP A 23 -0.31 -9.27 11.62
N THR A 24 0.09 -10.53 11.47
CA THR A 24 1.33 -11.01 12.09
C THR A 24 2.38 -11.53 11.12
N HIS A 25 2.02 -12.21 10.02
CA HIS A 25 3.02 -12.99 9.28
C HIS A 25 2.98 -12.89 7.75
N THR A 26 1.84 -12.69 7.10
CA THR A 26 1.75 -12.83 5.64
C THR A 26 0.93 -11.78 4.92
N ASP A 27 -0.13 -11.26 5.54
CA ASP A 27 -1.07 -10.38 4.84
C ASP A 27 -0.98 -8.95 5.39
N GLU A 28 -1.13 -7.97 4.51
CA GLU A 28 -1.27 -6.54 4.87
C GLU A 28 -0.07 -6.01 5.69
N ILE A 29 1.10 -6.50 5.30
CA ILE A 29 2.41 -6.17 5.82
C ILE A 29 3.29 -5.70 4.66
N ILE A 30 4.14 -4.71 4.91
CA ILE A 30 5.16 -4.26 3.95
C ILE A 30 6.47 -4.98 4.25
N TYR A 31 7.00 -5.65 3.23
CA TYR A 31 8.32 -6.28 3.26
C TYR A 31 9.35 -5.39 2.57
N PRO A 32 10.60 -5.38 3.05
CA PRO A 32 11.68 -4.75 2.33
C PRO A 32 12.01 -5.59 1.08
N PRO A 33 12.51 -4.96 0.01
CA PRO A 33 12.66 -5.61 -1.30
C PRO A 33 13.73 -6.71 -1.34
N ASP A 34 14.63 -6.74 -0.36
CA ASP A 34 15.68 -7.76 -0.21
C ASP A 34 15.20 -9.01 0.56
N LEU A 35 14.00 -8.98 1.13
CA LEU A 35 13.46 -10.07 1.94
C LEU A 35 12.58 -10.99 1.09
N THR A 36 12.94 -12.27 1.03
CA THR A 36 12.20 -13.30 0.29
C THR A 36 11.28 -14.10 1.20
N TYR A 37 10.31 -14.78 0.59
CA TYR A 37 9.44 -15.74 1.29
C TYR A 37 10.26 -16.86 1.95
N GLU A 38 11.24 -17.39 1.24
CA GLU A 38 12.10 -18.48 1.71
C GLU A 38 12.93 -18.07 2.93
N ASP A 39 13.52 -16.88 2.90
CA ASP A 39 14.38 -16.38 3.98
C ASP A 39 13.59 -15.99 5.22
N ASN A 40 12.40 -15.41 5.04
CA ASN A 40 11.61 -14.88 6.15
C ASN A 40 10.70 -15.92 6.83
N LEU A 41 10.15 -16.86 6.05
CA LEU A 41 9.13 -17.78 6.54
C LEU A 41 9.60 -19.24 6.53
N VAL A 42 10.11 -19.71 5.38
CA VAL A 42 10.41 -21.15 5.21
C VAL A 42 11.61 -21.59 6.03
N LYS A 43 12.75 -20.91 5.90
CA LYS A 43 14.00 -21.30 6.60
C LYS A 43 13.86 -21.24 8.12
N PRO A 44 13.25 -20.19 8.73
CA PRO A 44 13.00 -20.18 10.17
C PRO A 44 12.08 -21.32 10.61
N ALA A 45 10.96 -21.53 9.91
CA ALA A 45 10.00 -22.58 10.26
C ALA A 45 10.63 -23.98 10.20
N LEU A 46 11.38 -24.30 9.15
CA LEU A 46 12.10 -25.57 9.02
C LEU A 46 13.20 -25.75 10.08
N ALA A 47 13.78 -24.66 10.56
CA ALA A 47 14.76 -24.66 11.64
C ALA A 47 14.11 -24.66 13.05
N GLY A 48 12.78 -24.72 13.15
CA GLY A 48 12.05 -24.64 14.42
C GLY A 48 12.19 -23.27 15.12
N LYS A 49 12.55 -22.23 14.38
CA LYS A 49 12.67 -20.85 14.88
C LYS A 49 11.36 -20.10 14.66
N ALA A 50 11.03 -19.19 15.58
CA ALA A 50 9.94 -18.25 15.39
C ALA A 50 10.23 -17.34 14.18
N THR A 51 9.21 -17.09 13.37
CA THR A 51 9.23 -16.11 12.29
C THR A 51 9.15 -14.70 12.85
N GLU A 52 9.79 -13.74 12.19
CA GLU A 52 9.73 -12.35 12.58
C GLU A 52 8.29 -11.82 12.39
N GLY A 53 7.70 -11.31 13.47
CA GLY A 53 6.35 -10.75 13.44
C GLY A 53 6.36 -9.28 13.03
N ALA A 54 5.32 -8.85 12.30
CA ALA A 54 5.22 -7.47 11.85
C ALA A 54 5.09 -6.46 13.00
N GLY A 55 5.98 -5.47 12.99
CA GLY A 55 6.05 -4.37 13.96
C GLY A 55 5.06 -3.23 13.70
N ARG A 56 5.11 -2.22 14.57
CA ARG A 56 4.32 -0.97 14.44
C ARG A 56 5.00 -0.02 13.45
N TRP A 57 4.20 0.70 12.68
CA TRP A 57 4.68 1.73 11.76
C TRP A 57 5.31 2.94 12.47
N GLU A 58 4.78 3.35 13.63
CA GLU A 58 5.07 4.65 14.27
C GLU A 58 6.14 4.62 15.37
N GLY A 59 6.59 3.43 15.79
CA GLY A 59 7.43 3.31 16.98
C GLY A 59 8.54 2.31 16.80
N HIS A 60 9.76 2.83 16.63
CA HIS A 60 11.06 2.15 16.71
C HIS A 60 11.25 0.86 15.88
N GLN A 61 12.43 0.75 15.26
CA GLN A 61 12.84 -0.25 14.26
C GLN A 61 13.05 -1.66 14.86
N ASP A 62 12.08 -2.19 15.59
CA ASP A 62 12.20 -3.52 16.22
C ASP A 62 11.96 -4.66 15.21
N SER A 63 11.41 -4.34 14.04
CA SER A 63 11.18 -5.29 12.96
C SER A 63 11.50 -4.69 11.59
N LYS A 64 11.94 -5.54 10.66
CA LYS A 64 12.14 -5.25 9.24
C LYS A 64 10.83 -5.21 8.45
N VAL A 65 9.76 -5.76 9.02
CA VAL A 65 8.44 -5.88 8.37
C VAL A 65 7.39 -5.12 9.19
N PHE A 66 6.51 -4.39 8.50
CA PHE A 66 5.60 -3.43 9.15
C PHE A 66 4.14 -3.67 8.78
N ARG A 67 3.24 -3.62 9.76
CA ARG A 67 1.79 -3.71 9.51
C ARG A 67 1.29 -2.45 8.83
N VAL A 68 0.46 -2.61 7.80
CA VAL A 68 -0.22 -1.50 7.15
C VAL A 68 -1.39 -1.04 8.03
N MET A 69 -1.31 0.22 8.49
CA MET A 69 -2.37 0.89 9.25
C MET A 69 -2.81 2.15 8.50
N GLU A 70 -1.90 3.10 8.37
CA GLU A 70 -2.06 4.26 7.51
C GLU A 70 -1.59 3.94 6.08
N MET A 71 -2.37 4.37 5.08
CA MET A 71 -2.00 4.26 3.67
C MET A 71 -1.04 5.39 3.27
N PRO A 72 0.06 5.11 2.55
CA PRO A 72 0.88 6.16 1.97
C PRO A 72 0.10 6.95 0.90
N VAL A 73 0.65 8.10 0.50
CA VAL A 73 0.10 8.85 -0.64
C VAL A 73 0.17 8.00 -1.90
N HIS A 74 -0.95 7.93 -2.62
CA HIS A 74 -1.09 7.19 -3.86
C HIS A 74 -1.89 8.01 -4.88
N SER A 75 -1.51 7.92 -6.15
CA SER A 75 -2.26 8.52 -7.26
C SER A 75 -2.23 7.61 -8.48
N SER A 76 -3.28 7.67 -9.29
CA SER A 76 -3.36 6.90 -10.53
C SER A 76 -4.12 7.68 -11.61
N VAL A 77 -3.67 7.56 -12.85
CA VAL A 77 -4.37 8.04 -14.05
C VAL A 77 -5.42 6.99 -14.43
N ILE A 78 -6.66 7.43 -14.61
CA ILE A 78 -7.80 6.60 -14.99
C ILE A 78 -8.12 6.78 -16.48
N SER A 79 -7.90 7.98 -17.01
CA SER A 79 -8.11 8.30 -18.42
C SER A 79 -7.00 9.23 -18.91
N PRO A 80 -6.40 8.95 -20.08
CA PRO A 80 -6.67 7.82 -20.97
C PRO A 80 -6.24 6.47 -20.38
N GLU A 81 -6.79 5.36 -20.89
CA GLU A 81 -6.37 4.02 -20.51
C GLU A 81 -4.96 3.70 -21.06
N PRO A 82 -4.19 2.81 -20.40
CA PRO A 82 -2.91 2.38 -20.93
C PRO A 82 -3.04 1.79 -22.34
N GLY A 83 -2.42 2.44 -23.33
CA GLY A 83 -2.44 2.02 -24.74
C GLY A 83 -3.63 2.55 -25.55
N GLU A 84 -4.50 3.39 -24.96
CA GLU A 84 -5.60 4.02 -25.69
C GLU A 84 -5.08 4.91 -26.83
N THR A 85 -5.69 4.77 -28.01
CA THR A 85 -5.43 5.68 -29.14
C THR A 85 -6.38 6.86 -29.06
N VAL A 86 -5.86 8.04 -28.72
CA VAL A 86 -6.64 9.28 -28.68
C VAL A 86 -6.61 9.94 -30.06
N PRO A 87 -7.76 10.10 -30.75
CA PRO A 87 -7.80 10.75 -32.05
C PRO A 87 -7.28 12.19 -31.98
N ALA A 88 -6.50 12.61 -32.97
CA ALA A 88 -6.01 13.99 -33.04
C ALA A 88 -7.14 15.03 -33.04
N SER A 89 -8.32 14.68 -33.58
CA SER A 89 -9.52 15.51 -33.54
C SER A 89 -10.00 15.82 -32.11
N THR A 90 -9.75 14.92 -31.16
CA THR A 90 -10.07 15.09 -29.74
C THR A 90 -9.10 16.05 -29.06
N ALA A 91 -7.87 16.16 -29.59
CA ALA A 91 -6.82 17.04 -29.06
C ALA A 91 -6.81 18.45 -29.68
N CYS A 92 -7.66 18.74 -30.67
CA CYS A 92 -7.65 20.01 -31.39
C CYS A 92 -8.04 21.19 -30.48
N GLY A 93 -7.06 22.07 -30.21
CA GLY A 93 -7.24 23.39 -29.61
C GLY A 93 -7.04 23.46 -28.09
N ASN A 94 -7.40 22.42 -27.35
CA ASN A 94 -7.44 22.45 -25.87
C ASN A 94 -6.59 21.37 -25.18
N GLY A 95 -5.80 20.59 -25.93
CA GLY A 95 -5.02 19.47 -25.38
C GLY A 95 -5.88 18.22 -25.14
N ILE A 96 -5.32 17.24 -24.43
CA ILE A 96 -6.03 16.02 -24.01
C ILE A 96 -6.38 16.16 -22.54
N GLU A 97 -7.63 15.87 -22.18
CA GLU A 97 -8.03 15.84 -20.78
C GLU A 97 -7.54 14.56 -20.12
N VAL A 98 -6.73 14.69 -19.07
CA VAL A 98 -6.24 13.58 -18.25
C VAL A 98 -6.98 13.59 -16.92
N ARG A 99 -7.52 12.43 -16.51
CA ARG A 99 -8.27 12.28 -15.27
C ARG A 99 -7.70 11.17 -14.43
N GLY A 100 -7.79 11.32 -13.11
CA GLY A 100 -7.26 10.35 -12.16
C GLY A 100 -7.79 10.55 -10.75
N ILE A 101 -7.25 9.76 -9.84
CA ILE A 101 -7.52 9.84 -8.40
C ILE A 101 -6.21 10.02 -7.64
N ALA A 102 -6.27 10.71 -6.50
CA ALA A 102 -5.18 10.79 -5.54
C ALA A 102 -5.75 10.69 -4.12
N LEU A 103 -5.09 9.92 -3.26
CA LEU A 103 -5.51 9.62 -1.90
C LEU A 103 -4.31 9.50 -0.96
N GLY A 104 -4.52 9.82 0.32
CA GLY A 104 -3.55 9.63 1.39
C GLY A 104 -4.27 9.13 2.64
N GLY A 105 -3.57 8.34 3.47
CA GLY A 105 -4.06 7.88 4.75
C GLY A 105 -4.04 8.97 5.84
N GLY A 106 -4.45 8.61 7.05
CA GLY A 106 -4.27 9.44 8.25
C GLY A 106 -5.09 10.72 8.30
N GLY A 107 -6.00 10.92 7.34
CA GLY A 107 -6.72 12.19 7.18
C GLY A 107 -5.88 13.28 6.51
N HIS A 108 -4.74 12.92 5.92
CA HIS A 108 -3.89 13.86 5.19
C HIS A 108 -4.52 14.27 3.86
N ARG A 109 -4.56 15.57 3.59
CA ARG A 109 -5.05 16.11 2.31
C ARG A 109 -3.99 15.98 1.21
N ILE A 110 -4.43 15.76 -0.03
CA ILE A 110 -3.56 15.91 -1.20
C ILE A 110 -3.34 17.40 -1.47
N ALA A 111 -2.08 17.83 -1.42
CA ALA A 111 -1.71 19.23 -1.64
C ALA A 111 -1.49 19.55 -3.13
N ARG A 112 -0.98 18.59 -3.91
CA ARG A 112 -0.65 18.74 -5.34
C ARG A 112 -0.66 17.38 -6.04
N VAL A 113 -0.96 17.39 -7.33
CA VAL A 113 -0.75 16.26 -8.25
C VAL A 113 0.03 16.79 -9.45
N ASP A 114 1.21 16.24 -9.68
CA ASP A 114 2.07 16.58 -10.81
C ASP A 114 1.83 15.55 -11.93
N VAL A 115 1.74 16.01 -13.17
CA VAL A 115 1.42 15.18 -14.33
C VAL A 115 2.45 15.43 -15.43
N SER A 116 2.98 14.35 -15.99
CA SER A 116 3.99 14.39 -17.05
C SER A 116 3.49 13.64 -18.29
N ILE A 117 3.86 14.12 -19.47
CA ILE A 117 3.67 13.43 -20.75
C ILE A 117 4.96 12.83 -21.34
N ASP A 118 6.10 13.00 -20.66
CA ASP A 118 7.44 12.66 -21.18
C ASP A 118 8.24 11.70 -20.27
N GLY A 119 7.55 11.04 -19.34
CA GLY A 119 8.16 10.10 -18.39
C GLY A 119 8.80 10.77 -17.17
N GLY A 120 8.35 11.97 -16.80
CA GLY A 120 8.72 12.67 -15.58
C GLY A 120 9.93 13.60 -15.75
N ARG A 121 10.22 14.03 -16.99
CA ARG A 121 11.29 15.01 -17.23
C ARG A 121 10.79 16.43 -16.99
N THR A 122 9.51 16.68 -17.30
CA THR A 122 8.83 17.96 -17.07
C THR A 122 7.49 17.79 -16.36
#